data_AF-F4C9P0-F1
#
_entry.id   AF-F4C9P0-F1
#
_cell.length_a   1.000
_cell.length_b   1.000
_cell.length_c   1.000
_cell.angle_alpha   90.00
_cell.angle_beta   90.00
_cell.angle_gamma   90.00
#
_symmetry.space_group_name_H-M   'P 1'
#
loop_
_entity.id
_entity.type
_entity.pdbx_description
1 polymer ?
#
loop_
_entity_poly.entity_id
_entity_poly.type
_entity_poly.pdbx_seq_one_letter_code
_entity_poly.pdbx_strand_id
1 'polypeptide(L)' 'MEAIAQNIKVTPDKIVSMLRQQQIEVTKEEAAKLLALLKKLARITVTKYLESDER' A
#
# COMPACT_ATOMS: atom_id res chain seq x y z
N MET A 1 12.82 -1.07 19.50
CA MET A 1 12.63 -1.88 18.28
C MET A 1 12.45 -0.91 17.13
N GLU A 2 13.52 -0.52 16.44
CA GLU A 2 13.39 0.18 15.18
C GLU A 2 12.87 -0.82 14.15
N ALA A 3 11.60 -0.70 13.79
CA ALA A 3 11.10 -1.30 12.56
C ALA A 3 11.77 -0.53 11.41
N ILE A 4 13.01 -0.93 11.07
CA ILE A 4 13.64 -0.55 9.83
C ILE A 4 12.64 -0.98 8.76
N ALA A 5 11.95 -0.01 8.17
CA ALA A 5 11.04 -0.22 7.09
C ALA A 5 11.83 -0.90 5.99
N GLN A 6 11.82 -2.25 5.97
CA GLN A 6 12.31 -2.99 4.84
C GLN A 6 11.60 -2.36 3.65
N ASN A 7 12.35 -1.88 2.67
CA ASN A 7 11.84 -1.28 1.46
C ASN A 7 11.18 -2.39 0.65
N ILE A 8 10.07 -2.92 1.16
CA ILE A 8 9.27 -3.95 0.53
C ILE A 8 8.57 -3.22 -0.59
N LYS A 9 9.21 -3.25 -1.76
CA LYS A 9 8.64 -2.72 -2.99
C LYS A 9 7.40 -3.55 -3.29
N VAL A 10 6.23 -3.05 -2.87
CA VAL A 10 4.95 -3.71 -3.12
C VAL A 10 4.64 -3.58 -4.61
N THR A 11 4.54 -4.73 -5.28
CA THR A 11 4.17 -4.86 -6.69
C THR A 11 2.78 -5.47 -6.82
N PRO A 12 2.09 -5.30 -7.96
CA PRO A 12 0.80 -5.96 -8.20
C PRO A 12 0.87 -7.48 -8.01
N ASP A 13 1.92 -8.15 -8.49
CA ASP A 13 2.10 -9.60 -8.33
C ASP A 13 2.18 -10.02 -6.84
N LYS A 14 2.83 -9.20 -6.01
CA LYS A 14 2.91 -9.45 -4.57
C LYS A 14 1.56 -9.28 -3.88
N ILE A 15 0.74 -8.32 -4.33
CA ILE A 15 -0.62 -8.11 -3.83
C ILE A 15 -1.52 -9.28 -4.20
N VAL A 16 -1.46 -9.78 -5.45
CA VAL A 16 -2.19 -10.98 -5.86
C VAL A 16 -1.81 -12.16 -4.97
N SER A 17 -0.51 -12.38 -4.73
CA SER A 17 -0.04 -13.46 -3.85
C SER A 17 -0.55 -13.31 -2.41
N MET A 18 -0.55 -12.10 -1.85
CA MET A 18 -1.03 -11.84 -0.48
C MET A 18 -2.54 -12.03 -0.35
N LEU A 19 -3.31 -11.55 -1.34
CA LEU A 19 -4.77 -11.71 -1.34
C LEU A 19 -5.18 -13.17 -1.56
N ARG A 20 -4.42 -13.91 -2.38
CA ARG A 20 -4.63 -15.35 -2.56
C ARG A 20 -4.43 -16.14 -1.27
N GLN A 21 -3.48 -15.75 -0.42
CA GLN A 21 -3.31 -16.36 0.92
C GLN A 21 -4.52 -16.12 1.83
N GLN A 22 -5.30 -15.06 1.57
CA GLN A 22 -6.55 -14.73 2.25
C GLN A 22 -7.78 -15.33 1.55
N GLN A 23 -7.60 -16.22 0.55
CA GLN A 23 -8.66 -16.79 -0.29
C GLN A 23 -9.45 -15.73 -1.09
N ILE A 24 -8.83 -14.58 -1.36
CA ILE A 24 -9.39 -13.54 -2.22
C ILE A 24 -8.72 -13.63 -3.58
N GLU A 25 -9.48 -14.03 -4.60
CA GLU A 25 -9.01 -14.03 -5.99
C GLU A 25 -9.17 -12.63 -6.60
N VAL A 26 -8.08 -12.12 -7.15
CA VAL A 26 -8.05 -10.86 -7.91
C VAL A 26 -7.15 -11.00 -9.12
N THR A 27 -7.51 -10.32 -10.19
CA THR A 27 -6.66 -10.18 -11.37
C THR A 27 -5.47 -9.26 -11.10
N LYS A 28 -4.44 -9.36 -11.93
CA LYS A 28 -3.28 -8.47 -11.87
C LYS A 28 -3.67 -7.00 -12.09
N GLU A 29 -4.65 -6.73 -12.94
CA GLU A 29 -5.16 -5.37 -13.19
C GLU A 29 -5.88 -4.81 -11.96
N GLU A 30 -6.71 -5.61 -11.29
CA GLU A 30 -7.35 -5.21 -10.04
C GLU A 30 -6.35 -4.95 -8.93
N ALA A 31 -5.32 -5.81 -8.80
CA ALA A 31 -4.23 -5.61 -7.87
C ALA A 31 -3.44 -4.32 -8.16
N ALA A 32 -3.25 -3.96 -9.43
CA ALA A 32 -2.61 -2.70 -9.82
C ALA A 32 -3.46 -1.49 -9.45
N LYS A 33 -4.79 -1.55 -9.69
CA LYS A 33 -5.73 -0.50 -9.29
C LYS A 33 -5.77 -0.33 -7.77
N LEU A 34 -5.78 -1.44 -7.02
CA LEU A 34 -5.73 -1.44 -5.56
C LEU A 34 -4.44 -0.80 -5.04
N LEU A 35 -3.29 -1.17 -5.61
CA LEU A 35 -2.01 -0.55 -5.26
C LEU A 35 -2.02 0.97 -5.49
N ALA A 36 -2.57 1.42 -6.62
CA ALA A 36 -2.67 2.85 -6.93
C ALA A 36 -3.54 3.59 -5.91
N LEU A 37 -4.68 3.01 -5.53
CA LEU A 37 -5.57 3.57 -4.51
C LEU A 37 -4.86 3.69 -3.15
N LEU A 38 -4.22 2.61 -2.70
CA LEU A 38 -3.50 2.57 -1.43
C LEU A 38 -2.37 3.62 -1.38
N LYS A 39 -1.61 3.78 -2.47
CA LYS A 39 -0.59 4.83 -2.59
C LYS A 39 -1.18 6.23 -2.49
N LYS A 40 -2.33 6.47 -3.12
CA LYS A 40 -3.02 7.76 -3.06
C LYS A 40 -3.49 8.06 -1.63
N LEU A 41 -4.06 7.08 -0.94
CA LEU A 41 -4.48 7.21 0.45
C LEU A 41 -3.29 7.48 1.38
N ALA A 42 -2.21 6.70 1.25
CA ALA A 42 -0.99 6.91 2.02
C ALA A 42 -0.44 8.33 1.82
N ARG A 43 -0.40 8.83 0.58
CA ARG A 43 0.02 10.20 0.30
C ARG A 43 -0.87 11.22 1.00
N ILE A 44 -2.19 11.10 0.88
CA ILE A 44 -3.14 12.03 1.52
C ILE A 44 -2.95 12.02 3.04
N THR A 45 -2.87 10.84 3.66
CA THR A 45 -2.73 10.72 5.11
C THR A 45 -1.39 11.30 5.58
N VAL A 46 -0.29 11.00 4.90
CA VAL A 46 1.03 11.56 5.23
C VAL A 46 1.04 13.07 5.05
N THR A 47 0.51 13.59 3.94
CA THR A 47 0.43 15.03 3.71
C THR A 47 -0.36 15.72 4.82
N LYS A 48 -1.55 15.22 5.17
CA LYS A 48 -2.34 15.79 6.26
C LYS A 48 -1.63 15.74 7.61
N TYR A 49 -0.93 14.65 7.88
CA TYR A 49 -0.16 14.51 9.12
C TYR A 49 0.95 15.55 9.19
N LEU A 50 1.74 15.70 8.12
CA LEU A 50 2.81 16.70 8.05
C LEU A 50 2.26 18.13 8.15
N GLU A 51 1.15 18.45 7.46
CA GLU A 51 0.49 19.76 7.56
C GLU A 51 -0.06 20.06 8.98
N SER A 52 -0.36 19.02 9.75
CA SER A 52 -0.85 19.17 11.14
C SER A 52 0.29 19.29 12.15
N ASP A 53 1.47 18.74 11.85
CA ASP A 53 2.67 18.77 12.71
C ASP A 53 3.41 20.12 12.62
N GLU A 54 3.24 20.86 11.52
CA GLU A 54 3.77 22.22 11.32
C GLU A 54 2.92 23.34 12.00
N ARG A 55 1.92 22.99 12.82
CA ARG A 55 1.05 23.91 13.57
C ARG A 55 1.17 23.75 15.07
#